data_AF-A0A2T3JCL2-F1
#
_entry.id   AF-A0A2T3JCL2-F1
#
_cell.length_a   1.000
_cell.length_b   1.000
_cell.length_c   1.000
_cell.angle_alpha   90.00
_cell.angle_beta   90.00
_cell.angle_gamma   90.00
#
_symmetry.space_group_name_H-M   'P 1'
#
loop_
_entity.id
_entity.type
_entity.pdbx_description
1 polymer ?
#
loop_
_entity_poly.entity_id
_entity_poly.type
_entity_poly.pdbx_seq_one_letter_code
_entity_poly.pdbx_strand_id
1 'polypeptide(L)'
;MKNVSAQGVLVPYYELKNGDFIDKGKMFFDPQFLEGMPEAEHLMLVQHDGQKLFVDTNNTKVISGKYLVSFDGLNTVNNLQRIPGGKVFMDLSGEKIEIQENKLIVIGMVVG
;
A
#
# COMPACT_ATOMS: atom_id res chain seq x y z
N MET A 1 32.23 -17.83 -17.25
CA MET A 1 31.60 -16.50 -17.17
C MET A 1 30.10 -16.69 -17.34
N LYS A 2 29.30 -16.60 -16.28
CA LYS A 2 27.83 -16.59 -16.39
C LYS A 2 27.40 -15.13 -16.55
N ASN A 3 27.01 -14.76 -17.76
CA ASN A 3 26.23 -13.54 -17.99
C ASN A 3 24.88 -13.74 -17.31
N VAL A 4 24.70 -13.13 -16.14
CA VAL A 4 23.37 -12.94 -15.55
C VAL A 4 22.97 -11.53 -15.93
N SER A 5 22.23 -11.38 -17.02
CA SER A 5 21.44 -10.16 -17.22
C SER A 5 20.35 -10.18 -16.16
N ALA A 6 20.59 -9.54 -15.01
CA ALA A 6 19.54 -9.29 -14.05
C ALA A 6 18.56 -8.30 -14.69
N GLN A 7 17.53 -8.82 -15.35
CA GLN A 7 16.36 -8.03 -15.71
C GLN A 7 15.66 -7.67 -14.41
N GLY A 8 15.95 -6.47 -13.89
CA GLY A 8 15.27 -5.99 -12.71
C GLY A 8 13.83 -5.61 -13.01
N VAL A 9 13.09 -5.47 -11.92
CA VAL A 9 11.65 -5.25 -11.93
C VAL A 9 11.40 -3.76 -11.74
N LEU A 10 10.56 -3.19 -12.61
CA LEU A 10 10.12 -1.81 -12.49
C LEU A 10 8.80 -1.76 -11.70
N VAL A 11 8.83 -1.12 -10.54
CA VAL A 11 7.67 -0.96 -9.66
C VAL A 11 7.20 0.51 -9.72
N PRO A 12 5.91 0.80 -9.95
CA PRO A 12 5.36 2.15 -9.85
C PRO A 12 5.70 2.80 -8.50
N TYR A 13 6.11 4.07 -8.54
CA TYR A 13 6.57 4.78 -7.35
C TYR A 13 5.84 6.10 -7.19
N TYR A 14 5.23 6.28 -6.02
CA TYR A 14 4.53 7.49 -5.63
C TYR A 14 5.08 8.04 -4.32
N GLU A 15 5.01 9.35 -4.15
CA GLU A 15 5.11 10.00 -2.84
C GLU A 15 3.68 10.34 -2.38
N LEU A 16 3.31 9.86 -1.19
CA LEU A 16 2.08 10.25 -0.52
C LEU A 16 2.38 11.49 0.35
N LYS A 17 1.79 12.62 0.01
CA LYS A 17 2.02 13.89 0.70
C LYS A 17 0.73 14.68 0.82
N ASN A 18 0.38 15.09 2.04
CA ASN A 18 -0.82 15.86 2.34
C ASN A 18 -2.13 15.23 1.81
N GLY A 19 -2.19 13.90 1.72
CA GLY A 19 -3.35 13.18 1.18
C GLY A 19 -3.32 12.92 -0.32
N ASP A 20 -2.34 13.46 -1.05
CA ASP A 20 -2.22 13.32 -2.50
C ASP A 20 -1.12 12.35 -2.90
N PHE A 21 -1.33 11.62 -4.01
CA PHE A 21 -0.25 10.90 -4.68
C PHE A 21 0.46 11.80 -5.67
N ILE A 22 1.77 11.88 -5.51
CA ILE A 22 2.67 12.51 -6.46
C ILE A 22 3.40 11.39 -7.20
N ASP A 23 3.12 11.21 -8.49
CA ASP A 23 3.80 10.24 -9.34
C ASP A 23 5.29 10.58 -9.45
N LYS A 24 6.15 9.61 -9.13
CA LYS A 24 7.61 9.68 -9.23
C LYS A 24 8.17 8.78 -10.34
N GLY A 25 7.31 8.17 -11.14
CA GLY A 25 7.63 7.24 -12.20
C GLY A 25 7.72 5.80 -11.69
N LYS A 26 8.84 5.15 -11.97
CA LYS A 26 9.09 3.76 -11.59
C LYS A 26 10.44 3.62 -10.91
N MET A 27 10.52 2.75 -9.91
CA MET A 27 11.76 2.37 -9.25
C MET A 27 12.18 0.98 -9.71
N PHE A 28 13.48 0.83 -9.98
CA PHE A 28 14.07 -0.44 -10.36
C PHE A 28 14.49 -1.22 -9.12
N PHE A 29 14.10 -2.49 -9.06
CA PHE A 29 14.48 -3.41 -8.00
C PHE A 29 15.14 -4.66 -8.59
N ASP A 30 16.13 -5.19 -7.88
CA ASP A 30 16.62 -6.54 -8.15
C ASP A 30 15.54 -7.55 -7.70
N PRO A 31 15.19 -8.55 -8.53
CA PRO A 31 14.15 -9.53 -8.21
C PRO A 31 14.34 -10.21 -6.85
N GLN A 32 15.59 -10.38 -6.38
CA GLN A 32 15.88 -10.98 -5.07
C GLN A 32 15.33 -10.14 -3.90
N PHE A 33 15.22 -8.82 -4.05
CA PHE A 33 14.61 -7.97 -3.01
C PHE A 33 13.09 -8.06 -2.99
N LEU A 34 12.48 -8.57 -4.07
CA LEU A 34 11.04 -8.75 -4.18
C LEU A 34 10.62 -10.21 -3.93
N GLU A 35 11.55 -11.07 -3.50
CA GLU A 35 11.23 -12.46 -3.21
C GLU A 35 10.20 -12.55 -2.06
N GLY A 36 9.07 -13.23 -2.31
CA GLY A 36 7.96 -13.33 -1.37
C GLY A 36 6.99 -12.14 -1.38
N MET A 37 7.26 -11.08 -2.17
CA MET A 37 6.30 -10.02 -2.43
C MET A 37 5.29 -10.46 -3.51
N PRO A 38 4.14 -9.75 -3.64
CA PRO A 38 3.23 -9.91 -4.77
C PRO A 38 3.91 -9.74 -6.12
N GLU A 39 3.25 -10.20 -7.17
CA GLU A 39 3.67 -9.95 -8.54
C GLU A 39 3.84 -8.46 -8.81
N ALA A 40 4.82 -8.09 -9.62
CA ALA A 40 5.21 -6.70 -9.85
C ALA A 40 4.07 -5.82 -10.39
N GLU A 41 3.12 -6.41 -11.13
CA GLU A 41 1.94 -5.71 -11.63
C GLU A 41 0.91 -5.36 -10.54
N HIS A 42 1.02 -5.97 -9.37
CA HIS A 42 0.22 -5.72 -8.19
C HIS A 42 1.01 -5.01 -7.08
N LEU A 43 2.26 -4.64 -7.35
CA LEU A 43 3.13 -4.01 -6.38
C LEU A 43 3.27 -2.52 -6.69
N MET A 44 3.17 -1.70 -5.65
CA MET A 44 3.40 -0.27 -5.73
C MET A 44 4.33 0.15 -4.59
N LEU A 45 5.27 1.04 -4.90
CA LEU A 45 6.11 1.68 -3.89
C LEU A 45 5.51 3.02 -3.51
N VAL A 46 5.25 3.24 -2.22
CA VAL A 46 4.73 4.50 -1.70
C VAL A 46 5.70 5.06 -0.67
N GLN A 47 6.25 6.24 -0.94
CA GLN A 47 6.97 7.00 0.07
C GLN A 47 6.00 7.78 0.94
N HIS A 48 6.07 7.59 2.25
CA HIS A 48 5.22 8.26 3.25
C HIS A 48 6.01 8.43 4.54
N ASP A 49 5.98 9.63 5.15
CA ASP A 49 6.69 9.96 6.40
C ASP A 49 8.17 9.52 6.45
N GLY A 50 8.86 9.69 5.33
CA GLY A 50 10.29 9.31 5.19
C GLY A 50 10.54 7.81 5.05
N GLN A 51 9.50 6.99 5.06
CA GLN A 51 9.56 5.55 4.81
C GLN A 51 9.14 5.24 3.37
N LYS A 52 9.63 4.12 2.82
CA LYS A 52 9.14 3.56 1.56
C LYS A 52 8.42 2.27 1.88
N LEU A 53 7.16 2.19 1.49
CA LEU A 53 6.25 1.09 1.78
C LEU A 53 5.92 0.37 0.49
N PHE A 54 5.96 -0.95 0.52
CA PHE A 54 5.41 -1.77 -0.56
C PHE A 54 3.93 -2.01 -0.32
N VAL A 55 3.13 -1.77 -1.33
CA VAL A 55 1.67 -1.93 -1.29
C VAL A 55 1.26 -2.98 -2.31
N ASP A 56 0.58 -4.02 -1.83
CA ASP A 56 -0.11 -5.02 -2.63
C ASP A 56 -1.48 -4.47 -3.05
N THR A 57 -1.59 -4.05 -4.31
CA THR A 57 -2.82 -3.47 -4.87
C THR A 57 -3.86 -4.52 -5.26
N ASN A 58 -3.54 -5.82 -5.22
CA ASN A 58 -4.51 -6.89 -5.42
C ASN A 58 -5.21 -7.24 -4.09
N ASN A 59 -4.54 -6.98 -2.96
CA ASN A 59 -5.12 -7.21 -1.63
C ASN A 59 -5.89 -5.99 -1.11
N THR A 60 -7.15 -5.87 -1.54
CA THR A 60 -8.06 -4.78 -1.15
C THR A 60 -9.08 -5.20 -0.07
N LYS A 61 -9.10 -6.48 0.31
CA LYS A 61 -10.03 -6.99 1.32
C LYS A 61 -9.50 -6.72 2.72
N VAL A 62 -10.20 -5.87 3.48
CA VAL A 62 -9.82 -5.57 4.86
C VAL A 62 -10.10 -6.78 5.75
N ILE A 63 -9.08 -7.25 6.46
CA ILE A 63 -9.22 -8.21 7.57
C ILE A 63 -8.62 -7.59 8.82
N SER A 64 -7.29 -7.45 8.83
CA SER A 64 -6.53 -6.80 9.88
C SER A 64 -5.14 -6.48 9.33
N GLY A 65 -4.67 -5.25 9.49
CA GLY A 65 -3.33 -4.86 9.04
C GLY A 65 -3.22 -3.40 8.65
N LYS A 66 -2.07 -3.03 8.08
CA LYS A 66 -1.81 -1.69 7.58
C LYS A 66 -2.22 -1.62 6.12
N TYR A 67 -3.06 -0.66 5.76
CA TYR A 67 -3.59 -0.49 4.42
C TYR A 67 -3.39 0.94 3.94
N LEU A 68 -3.20 1.07 2.63
CA LEU A 68 -3.34 2.32 1.93
C LEU A 68 -4.81 2.45 1.49
N VAL A 69 -5.44 3.56 1.88
CA VAL A 69 -6.86 3.81 1.61
C VAL A 69 -7.09 5.24 1.15
N SER A 70 -8.18 5.44 0.42
CA SER A 70 -8.78 6.75 0.21
C SER A 70 -10.07 6.86 1.01
N PHE A 71 -10.19 7.94 1.77
CA PHE A 71 -11.37 8.26 2.58
C PHE A 71 -11.61 9.78 2.50
N ASP A 72 -12.84 10.18 2.16
CA ASP A 72 -13.22 11.58 1.95
C ASP A 72 -12.26 12.35 1.01
N GLY A 73 -11.76 11.67 -0.02
CA GLY A 73 -10.85 12.23 -1.03
C GLY A 73 -9.38 12.30 -0.60
N LEU A 74 -9.04 11.94 0.64
CA LEU A 74 -7.68 11.93 1.15
C LEU A 74 -7.11 10.52 1.17
N ASN A 75 -5.91 10.36 0.62
CA ASN A 75 -5.17 9.09 0.69
C ASN A 75 -4.36 9.04 1.98
N THR A 76 -4.46 7.93 2.70
CA THR A 76 -3.80 7.75 4.00
C THR A 76 -3.36 6.30 4.17
N VAL A 77 -2.33 6.09 4.99
CA VAL A 77 -1.89 4.75 5.38
C VAL A 77 -2.26 4.53 6.84
N ASN A 78 -3.20 3.62 7.10
CA ASN A 78 -3.73 3.39 8.45
C ASN A 78 -3.80 1.90 8.80
N ASN A 79 -3.82 1.60 10.10
CA ASN A 79 -4.17 0.27 10.57
C ASN A 79 -5.68 0.11 10.53
N LEU A 80 -6.15 -0.93 9.84
CA LEU A 80 -7.55 -1.27 9.71
C LEU A 80 -7.82 -2.63 10.36
N GLN A 81 -9.00 -2.75 10.97
CA GLN A 81 -9.52 -4.01 11.47
C GLN A 81 -10.99 -4.15 11.13
N ARG A 82 -11.35 -5.20 10.40
CA ARG A 82 -12.74 -5.48 10.07
C ARG A 82 -13.50 -5.93 11.30
N ILE A 83 -14.73 -5.44 11.44
CA ILE A 83 -15.66 -5.83 12.50
C ILE A 83 -17.02 -6.20 11.90
N PRO A 84 -17.89 -6.94 12.64
CA PRO A 84 -19.21 -7.30 12.16
C PRO A 84 -20.06 -6.09 11.74
N GLY A 85 -21.00 -6.32 10.82
CA GLY A 85 -21.92 -5.30 10.35
C GLY A 85 -21.39 -4.43 9.20
N GLY A 86 -20.38 -4.89 8.45
CA GLY A 86 -19.84 -4.16 7.29
C GLY A 86 -19.06 -2.91 7.69
N LYS A 87 -18.31 -3.00 8.80
CA LYS A 87 -17.61 -1.88 9.42
C LYS A 87 -16.13 -2.21 9.59
N VAL A 88 -15.34 -1.16 9.75
CA VAL A 88 -13.89 -1.22 9.97
C VAL A 88 -13.53 -0.26 11.09
N PHE A 89 -12.68 -0.70 12.02
CA PHE A 89 -11.94 0.22 12.88
C PHE A 89 -10.71 0.73 12.14
N MET A 90 -10.57 2.04 12.05
CA MET A 90 -9.38 2.71 11.54
C MET A 90 -8.65 3.39 12.70
N ASP A 91 -7.35 3.14 12.82
CA ASP A 91 -6.47 3.85 13.74
C ASP A 91 -5.99 5.15 13.09
N LEU A 92 -6.46 6.28 13.61
CA LEU A 92 -6.01 7.63 13.25
C LEU A 92 -5.16 8.18 14.39
N SER A 93 -3.85 8.12 14.24
CA SER A 93 -2.90 8.70 15.20
C SER A 93 -3.11 8.22 16.65
N GLY A 94 -3.53 6.97 16.85
CA GLY A 94 -3.77 6.35 18.15
C GLY A 94 -5.24 6.32 18.57
N GLU A 95 -6.14 7.01 17.86
CA GLU A 95 -7.58 6.95 18.08
C GLU A 95 -8.23 5.94 17.13
N LYS A 96 -9.07 5.06 17.66
CA LYS A 96 -9.85 4.13 16.85
C LYS A 96 -11.20 4.73 16.52
N ILE A 97 -11.44 4.97 15.24
CA ILE A 97 -12.75 5.40 14.74
C ILE A 97 -13.43 4.26 13.99
N GLU A 98 -14.76 4.19 14.08
CA GLU A 98 -15.57 3.24 13.34
C GLU A 98 -16.01 3.85 12.01
N ILE A 99 -15.75 3.14 10.91
CA ILE A 99 -16.11 3.56 9.56
C ILE A 99 -16.92 2.45 8.89
N GLN A 100 -17.90 2.84 8.08
CA GLN A 100 -18.59 1.90 7.19
C GLN A 100 -17.64 1.44 6.09
N GLU A 101 -17.53 0.12 5.88
CA GLU A 101 -16.60 -0.46 4.91
C GLU A 101 -16.82 0.10 3.50
N ASN A 102 -18.08 0.39 3.13
CA ASN A 102 -18.44 0.95 1.83
C ASN A 102 -18.07 2.44 1.63
N LYS A 103 -17.63 3.14 2.66
CA LYS A 103 -17.10 4.52 2.56
C LYS A 103 -15.60 4.56 2.35
N LEU A 104 -14.92 3.42 2.51
CA LEU A 104 -13.47 3.30 2.32
C LEU A 104 -13.19 2.74 0.94
N ILE A 105 -12.30 3.40 0.21
CA ILE A 105 -11.69 2.83 -0.98
C ILE A 105 -10.35 2.25 -0.55
N VAL A 106 -10.26 0.93 -0.52
CA VAL A 106 -8.99 0.25 -0.18
C VAL A 106 -8.15 0.14 -1.44
N ILE A 107 -7.00 0.79 -1.44
CA ILE A 107 -6.07 0.78 -2.58
C ILE A 107 -5.21 -0.47 -2.52
N GLY A 108 -4.78 -0.88 -1.33
CA GLY A 108 -4.00 -2.10 -1.13
C GLY A 108 -3.47 -2.27 0.28
N MET A 109 -2.96 -3.47 0.57
CA MET A 109 -2.34 -3.81 1.84
C MET A 109 -0.85 -3.46 1.83
N VAL A 110 -0.33 -2.90 2.92
CA VAL A 110 1.11 -2.71 3.07
C VAL A 110 1.77 -4.05 3.42
N VAL A 111 2.79 -4.44 2.64
CA VAL A 111 3.46 -5.75 2.71
C VAL A 111 4.97 -5.66 2.94
N GLY A 112 5.54 -4.45 3.01
CA GLY A 112 6.96 -4.21 3.27
C GLY A 112 7.27 -2.75 3.55
#